data_AF-A0A7Y1ZPE4-F1
#
_entry.id   AF-A0A7Y1ZPE4-F1
#
_cell.length_a   1.000
_cell.length_b   1.000
_cell.length_c   1.000
_cell.angle_alpha   90.00
_cell.angle_beta   90.00
_cell.angle_gamma   90.00
#
_symmetry.space_group_name_H-M   'P 1'
#
loop_
_entity.id
_entity.type
_entity.pdbx_description
1 polymer ?
#
loop_
_entity_poly.entity_id
_entity_poly.type
_entity_poly.pdbx_seq_one_letter_code
_entity_poly.pdbx_strand_id
1 'polypeptide(L)'
;MSTIDAIGLNAQVIPVFQNKYSYADSDSGSVTSIEQLQHINGSWKNIKVVTLAHDSSGTLLEARKMAVRDGKMQLVETLDYSFDERGRLSGREWSFLGEDGWASPFKAEFEVFDDSTVIVNTQTFGGESSVSGKSVIQFDGHNNVTSSTVFRWMNDAFVPGRREVYSYVQAE
;
A
#
# COMPACT_ATOMS: atom_id res chain seq x y z
N MET A 1 -10.86 -15.12 -62.82
CA MET A 1 -9.93 -14.42 -61.92
C MET A 1 -10.78 -13.65 -60.92
N SER A 2 -11.22 -14.34 -59.87
CA SER A 2 -10.62 -14.40 -58.52
C SER A 2 -11.04 -13.21 -57.68
N THR A 3 -12.14 -13.44 -56.96
CA THR A 3 -12.51 -12.82 -55.69
C THR A 3 -11.28 -12.65 -54.81
N ILE A 4 -10.95 -11.40 -54.47
CA ILE A 4 -10.09 -11.11 -53.32
C ILE A 4 -11.05 -10.89 -52.17
N ASP A 5 -11.16 -11.94 -51.34
CA ASP A 5 -11.74 -11.87 -50.01
C ASP A 5 -10.99 -10.78 -49.24
N ALA A 6 -11.72 -9.72 -48.86
CA ALA A 6 -11.23 -8.73 -47.94
C ALA A 6 -11.03 -9.42 -46.59
N ILE A 7 -9.76 -9.67 -46.27
CA ILE A 7 -9.27 -10.23 -45.02
C ILE A 7 -9.94 -9.47 -43.88
N GLY A 8 -10.75 -10.19 -43.11
CA GLY A 8 -11.32 -9.72 -41.86
C GLY A 8 -10.21 -9.38 -40.88
N LEU A 9 -9.84 -8.11 -40.84
CA LEU A 9 -9.10 -7.54 -39.73
C LEU A 9 -10.05 -7.52 -38.53
N ASN A 10 -9.98 -8.58 -37.71
CA ASN A 10 -10.42 -8.56 -36.33
C ASN A 10 -9.59 -7.51 -35.59
N ALA A 11 -9.96 -6.23 -35.75
CA ALA A 11 -9.49 -5.17 -34.90
C ALA A 11 -10.06 -5.44 -33.50
N GLN A 12 -9.29 -6.12 -32.65
CA GLN A 12 -9.55 -6.12 -31.23
C GLN A 12 -9.49 -4.66 -30.78
N VAL A 13 -10.65 -4.07 -30.52
CA VAL A 13 -10.75 -2.77 -29.85
C VAL A 13 -10.10 -2.96 -28.48
N ILE A 14 -8.88 -2.48 -28.33
CA ILE A 14 -8.23 -2.39 -27.02
C ILE A 14 -9.05 -1.36 -26.22
N PRO A 15 -9.71 -1.74 -25.12
CA PRO A 15 -10.46 -0.77 -24.34
C PRO A 15 -9.49 0.27 -23.78
N VAL A 16 -9.66 1.53 -24.17
CA VAL A 16 -8.98 2.64 -23.51
C VAL A 16 -9.70 2.90 -22.20
N PHE A 17 -9.08 2.50 -21.09
CA PHE A 17 -9.61 2.80 -19.76
C PHE A 17 -9.33 4.27 -19.42
N GLN A 18 -10.40 5.06 -19.34
CA GLN A 18 -10.32 6.42 -18.80
C GLN A 18 -10.62 6.37 -17.30
N ASN A 19 -9.68 6.86 -16.50
CA ASN A 19 -9.83 6.98 -15.05
C ASN A 19 -9.91 8.45 -14.65
N LYS A 20 -10.75 8.75 -13.67
CA LYS A 20 -10.83 10.05 -12.98
C LYS A 20 -10.68 9.81 -11.48
N TYR A 21 -10.00 10.72 -10.79
CA TYR A 21 -9.89 10.71 -9.34
C TYR A 21 -10.58 11.93 -8.74
N SER A 22 -11.25 11.75 -7.61
CA SER A 22 -11.79 12.82 -6.77
C SER A 22 -11.30 12.65 -5.33
N TYR A 23 -11.14 13.77 -4.65
CA TYR A 23 -10.64 13.85 -3.28
C TYR A 23 -11.64 14.64 -2.44
N ALA A 24 -11.78 14.25 -1.18
CA ALA A 24 -12.49 15.03 -0.18
C ALA A 24 -11.57 15.27 1.00
N ASP A 25 -11.62 16.47 1.56
CA ASP A 25 -10.78 16.91 2.67
C ASP A 25 -11.63 17.19 3.92
N SER A 26 -11.05 17.04 5.09
CA SER A 26 -11.62 17.51 6.35
C SER A 26 -11.56 19.03 6.42
N ASP A 27 -12.27 19.62 7.38
CA ASP A 27 -12.19 21.06 7.67
C ASP A 27 -10.76 21.50 8.08
N SER A 28 -9.93 20.56 8.56
CA SER A 28 -8.52 20.79 8.89
C SER A 28 -7.56 20.63 7.70
N GLY A 29 -8.07 20.28 6.51
CA GLY A 29 -7.29 20.12 5.29
C GLY A 29 -6.64 18.74 5.09
N SER A 30 -6.98 17.74 5.91
CA SER A 30 -6.52 16.35 5.72
C SER A 30 -7.42 15.64 4.71
N VAL A 31 -6.84 14.93 3.74
CA VAL A 31 -7.63 14.10 2.81
C VAL A 31 -8.38 13.02 3.59
N THR A 32 -9.69 12.94 3.45
CA THR A 32 -10.57 11.96 4.12
C THR A 32 -11.11 10.89 3.17
N SER A 33 -11.14 11.17 1.86
CA SER A 33 -11.58 10.20 0.87
C SER A 33 -10.88 10.37 -0.47
N ILE A 34 -10.63 9.25 -1.14
CA ILE A 34 -10.13 9.19 -2.52
C ILE A 34 -11.04 8.26 -3.30
N GLU A 35 -11.69 8.77 -4.34
CA GLU A 35 -12.53 7.99 -5.23
C GLU A 35 -11.85 7.83 -6.59
N GLN A 36 -11.93 6.62 -7.15
CA GLN A 36 -11.53 6.35 -8.52
C GLN A 36 -12.77 5.99 -9.33
N LEU A 37 -13.01 6.76 -10.39
CA LEU A 37 -14.07 6.52 -11.35
C LEU A 37 -13.48 6.01 -12.66
N GLN A 38 -14.17 5.08 -13.28
CA GLN A 38 -13.84 4.55 -14.60
C GLN A 38 -15.00 4.80 -15.55
N HIS A 39 -14.69 5.20 -16.79
CA HIS A 39 -15.70 5.37 -17.82
C HIS A 39 -16.08 4.00 -18.42
N ILE A 40 -17.28 3.53 -18.10
CA ILE A 40 -17.82 2.22 -18.49
C ILE A 40 -19.16 2.43 -19.18
N ASN A 41 -19.30 1.96 -20.43
CA ASN A 41 -20.52 2.02 -21.24
C ASN A 41 -21.13 3.44 -21.32
N GLY A 42 -20.30 4.46 -21.57
CA GLY A 42 -20.76 5.84 -21.73
C GLY A 42 -21.05 6.59 -20.44
N SER A 43 -20.68 6.04 -19.28
CA SER A 43 -20.93 6.64 -17.97
C SER A 43 -19.73 6.48 -17.04
N TRP A 44 -19.49 7.47 -16.18
CA TRP A 44 -18.51 7.36 -15.10
C TRP A 44 -19.10 6.54 -13.96
N LYS A 45 -18.39 5.47 -13.57
CA LYS A 45 -18.77 4.62 -12.45
C LYS A 45 -17.66 4.60 -11.43
N ASN A 46 -18.02 4.72 -10.16
CA ASN A 46 -17.08 4.54 -9.08
C ASN A 46 -16.67 3.06 -9.02
N ILE A 47 -15.38 2.79 -9.06
CA ILE A 47 -14.82 1.44 -9.03
C ILE A 47 -14.03 1.17 -7.74
N LYS A 48 -13.65 2.24 -7.03
CA LYS A 48 -12.86 2.17 -5.81
C LYS A 48 -13.04 3.45 -4.99
N VAL A 49 -13.22 3.29 -3.69
CA VAL A 49 -13.21 4.38 -2.71
C VAL A 49 -12.23 4.02 -1.62
N VAL A 50 -11.38 4.96 -1.21
CA VAL A 50 -10.53 4.83 -0.04
C VAL A 50 -10.97 5.88 0.96
N THR A 51 -11.39 5.49 2.15
CA THR A 51 -11.66 6.42 3.25
C THR A 51 -10.51 6.41 4.24
N LEU A 52 -10.14 7.58 4.74
CA LEU A 52 -8.98 7.81 5.59
C LEU A 52 -9.45 8.36 6.94
N ALA A 53 -9.27 7.58 8.01
CA ALA A 53 -9.65 7.96 9.36
C ALA A 53 -8.46 8.53 10.11
N HIS A 54 -8.64 9.69 10.74
CA HIS A 54 -7.61 10.38 11.49
C HIS A 54 -8.05 10.56 12.93
N ASP A 55 -7.09 10.67 13.84
CA ASP A 55 -7.36 11.14 15.19
C ASP A 55 -7.62 12.67 15.21
N SER A 56 -7.89 13.22 16.39
CA SER A 56 -8.14 14.65 16.57
C SER A 56 -6.92 15.54 16.27
N SER A 57 -5.71 14.98 16.24
CA SER A 57 -4.48 15.69 15.87
C SER A 57 -4.23 15.71 14.36
N GLY A 58 -5.01 14.93 13.59
CA GLY A 58 -4.82 14.75 12.15
C GLY A 58 -3.87 13.59 11.81
N THR A 59 -3.50 12.74 12.77
CA THR A 59 -2.69 11.54 12.53
C THR A 59 -3.55 10.44 11.90
N LEU A 60 -3.12 9.88 10.77
CA LEU A 60 -3.83 8.80 10.08
C LEU A 60 -3.80 7.51 10.92
N LEU A 61 -4.96 6.99 11.27
CA LEU A 61 -5.12 5.76 12.06
C LEU A 61 -5.52 4.56 11.19
N GLU A 62 -6.31 4.80 10.14
CA GLU A 62 -6.86 3.71 9.33
C GLU A 62 -7.12 4.18 7.90
N ALA A 63 -6.82 3.33 6.92
CA ALA A 63 -7.27 3.48 5.55
C ALA A 63 -8.15 2.28 5.17
N ARG A 64 -9.38 2.54 4.72
CA ARG A 64 -10.33 1.51 4.28
C ARG A 64 -10.56 1.63 2.79
N LYS A 65 -10.31 0.54 2.05
CA LYS A 65 -10.54 0.49 0.61
C LYS A 65 -11.78 -0.34 0.32
N MET A 66 -12.74 0.32 -0.30
CA MET A 66 -13.91 -0.28 -0.91
C MET A 66 -13.64 -0.49 -2.41
N ALA A 67 -14.07 -1.61 -2.97
CA ALA A 67 -14.00 -1.89 -4.40
C ALA A 67 -15.26 -2.62 -4.88
N VAL A 68 -15.51 -2.57 -6.19
CA VAL A 68 -16.63 -3.31 -6.79
C VAL A 68 -16.33 -4.81 -6.80
N ARG A 69 -17.11 -5.58 -6.04
CA ARG A 69 -17.13 -7.04 -6.03
C ARG A 69 -18.57 -7.51 -6.19
N ASP A 70 -18.81 -8.42 -7.13
CA ASP A 70 -20.16 -8.91 -7.47
C ASP A 70 -21.17 -7.79 -7.78
N GLY A 71 -20.69 -6.75 -8.47
CA GLY A 71 -21.50 -5.59 -8.87
C GLY A 71 -21.85 -4.62 -7.74
N LYS A 72 -21.30 -4.80 -6.53
CA LYS A 72 -21.53 -3.93 -5.37
C LYS A 72 -20.22 -3.40 -4.82
N MET A 73 -20.23 -2.18 -4.30
CA MET A 73 -19.09 -1.68 -3.52
C MET A 73 -19.06 -2.42 -2.18
N GLN A 74 -17.92 -3.02 -1.89
CA GLN A 74 -17.67 -3.77 -0.66
C GLN A 74 -16.32 -3.35 -0.09
N LEU A 75 -16.19 -3.38 1.23
CA LEU A 75 -14.91 -3.20 1.89
C LEU A 75 -14.03 -4.42 1.57
N VAL A 76 -12.88 -4.20 0.96
CA VAL A 76 -11.99 -5.28 0.49
C VAL A 76 -10.61 -5.24 1.13
N GLU A 77 -10.24 -4.14 1.78
CA GLU A 77 -8.90 -3.96 2.33
C GLU A 77 -8.91 -2.88 3.42
N THR A 78 -8.17 -3.12 4.49
CA THR A 78 -7.88 -2.15 5.56
C THR A 78 -6.37 -2.07 5.78
N LEU A 79 -5.89 -0.86 6.07
CA LEU A 79 -4.56 -0.62 6.60
C LEU A 79 -4.72 0.12 7.92
N ASP A 80 -4.27 -0.51 9.00
CA ASP A 80 -4.35 0.02 10.36
C ASP A 80 -2.97 0.48 10.81
N TYR A 81 -2.91 1.63 11.48
CA TYR A 81 -1.68 2.27 11.93
C TYR A 81 -1.70 2.45 13.44
N SER A 82 -0.60 2.06 14.08
CA SER A 82 -0.40 2.19 15.52
C SER A 82 0.77 3.13 15.79
N PHE A 83 0.69 3.87 16.89
CA PHE A 83 1.70 4.85 17.30
C PHE A 83 2.14 4.59 18.75
N ASP A 84 3.39 4.93 19.06
CA ASP A 84 3.89 4.91 20.43
C ASP A 84 3.43 6.15 21.23
N GLU A 85 3.77 6.20 22.51
CA GLU A 85 3.41 7.32 23.40
C GLU A 85 3.99 8.68 22.97
N ARG A 86 4.97 8.69 22.06
CA ARG A 86 5.58 9.91 21.50
C ARG A 86 4.96 10.27 20.15
N GLY A 87 3.93 9.55 19.70
CA GLY A 87 3.27 9.78 18.41
C GLY A 87 4.06 9.27 17.20
N ARG A 88 5.05 8.39 17.40
CA ARG A 88 5.83 7.80 16.30
C ARG A 88 5.16 6.51 15.84
N LEU A 89 5.16 6.26 14.52
CA LEU A 89 4.62 5.02 13.96
C LEU A 89 5.31 3.81 14.61
N SER A 90 4.53 2.94 15.25
CA SER A 90 5.00 1.74 15.96
C SER A 90 4.46 0.46 15.34
N GLY A 91 3.38 0.53 14.57
CA GLY A 91 2.80 -0.64 13.91
C GLY A 91 2.03 -0.30 12.64
N ARG A 92 1.99 -1.26 11.72
CA ARG A 92 1.10 -1.26 10.56
C ARG A 92 0.58 -2.67 10.31
N GLU A 93 -0.73 -2.82 10.21
CA GLU A 93 -1.36 -4.07 9.80
C GLU A 93 -2.08 -3.87 8.48
N TRP A 94 -1.97 -4.84 7.59
CA TRP A 94 -2.69 -4.87 6.33
C TRP A 94 -3.60 -6.09 6.32
N SER A 95 -4.89 -5.84 6.16
CA SER A 95 -5.90 -6.88 6.03
C SER A 95 -6.62 -6.74 4.70
N PHE A 96 -7.02 -7.87 4.11
CA PHE A 96 -7.81 -7.89 2.88
C PHE A 96 -8.87 -8.99 2.92
N LEU A 97 -9.94 -8.79 2.17
CA LEU A 97 -11.02 -9.74 2.01
C LEU A 97 -10.68 -10.72 0.87
N GLY A 98 -10.29 -11.94 1.24
CA GLY A 98 -10.05 -13.05 0.32
C GLY A 98 -11.33 -13.78 -0.09
N GLU A 99 -11.17 -15.02 -0.56
CA GLU A 99 -12.27 -15.95 -0.82
C GLU A 99 -12.86 -16.52 0.48
N ASP A 100 -12.00 -16.86 1.43
CA ASP A 100 -12.38 -17.47 2.73
C ASP A 100 -12.70 -16.45 3.84
N GLY A 101 -12.80 -15.16 3.49
CA GLY A 101 -13.04 -14.07 4.43
C GLY A 101 -11.85 -13.14 4.61
N TRP A 102 -11.82 -12.41 5.73
CA TRP A 102 -10.75 -11.46 6.04
C TRP A 102 -9.48 -12.18 6.46
N ALA A 103 -8.36 -11.76 5.90
CA ALA A 103 -7.02 -12.20 6.29
C ALA A 103 -6.13 -10.98 6.53
N SER A 104 -5.25 -11.07 7.53
CA SER A 104 -4.18 -10.11 7.77
C SER A 104 -2.86 -10.70 7.27
N PRO A 105 -2.57 -10.68 5.96
CA PRO A 105 -1.37 -11.30 5.41
C PRO A 105 -0.09 -10.60 5.85
N PHE A 106 -0.15 -9.39 6.39
CA PHE A 106 1.04 -8.62 6.68
C PHE A 106 0.88 -7.76 7.93
N LYS A 107 1.86 -7.87 8.82
CA LYS A 107 2.05 -6.99 9.96
C LYS A 107 3.48 -6.45 9.95
N ALA A 108 3.65 -5.18 10.27
CA ALA A 108 4.93 -4.55 10.53
C ALA A 108 4.92 -3.89 11.91
N GLU A 109 6.00 -4.06 12.65
CA GLU A 109 6.27 -3.38 13.91
C GLU A 109 7.55 -2.56 13.75
N PHE A 110 7.51 -1.32 14.22
CA PHE A 110 8.56 -0.35 14.08
C PHE A 110 9.13 -0.04 15.47
N GLU A 111 10.42 -0.26 15.64
CA GLU A 111 11.16 0.05 16.85
C GLU A 111 12.17 1.13 16.52
N VAL A 112 12.00 2.30 17.13
CA VAL A 112 12.96 3.40 17.01
C VAL A 112 14.10 3.16 17.99
N PHE A 113 15.25 2.74 17.46
CA PHE A 113 16.43 2.46 18.26
C PHE A 113 17.12 3.77 18.69
N ASP A 114 17.25 4.71 17.76
CA ASP A 114 17.70 6.09 17.98
C ASP A 114 17.10 7.03 16.91
N ASP A 115 17.40 8.33 16.99
CA ASP A 115 16.85 9.35 16.08
C ASP A 115 17.22 9.13 14.60
N SER A 116 18.22 8.28 14.33
CA SER A 116 18.69 7.96 12.99
C SER A 116 18.44 6.51 12.58
N THR A 117 17.88 5.67 13.45
CA THR A 117 17.80 4.22 13.22
C THR A 117 16.44 3.66 13.61
N VAL A 118 15.78 3.02 12.64
CA VAL A 118 14.52 2.29 12.83
C VAL A 118 14.72 0.82 12.49
N ILE A 119 14.29 -0.04 13.39
CA ILE A 119 14.20 -1.48 13.18
C ILE A 119 12.76 -1.79 12.77
N VAL A 120 12.59 -2.52 11.67
CA VAL A 120 11.29 -2.95 11.16
C VAL A 120 11.23 -4.47 11.25
N ASN A 121 10.32 -4.98 12.08
CA ASN A 121 10.02 -6.41 12.13
C ASN A 121 8.74 -6.65 11.33
N THR A 122 8.77 -7.55 10.37
CA THR A 122 7.61 -7.87 9.54
C THR A 122 7.21 -9.30 9.72
N GLN A 123 5.91 -9.57 9.70
CA GLN A 123 5.37 -10.92 9.63
C GLN A 123 4.43 -11.00 8.45
N THR A 124 4.70 -11.93 7.54
CA THR A 124 3.82 -12.23 6.42
C THR A 124 3.15 -13.58 6.67
N PHE A 125 1.83 -13.63 6.61
CA PHE A 125 1.04 -14.84 6.85
C PHE A 125 0.56 -15.44 5.52
N GLY A 126 0.74 -16.75 5.36
CA GLY A 126 0.28 -17.51 4.21
C GLY A 126 -0.26 -18.87 4.66
N GLY A 127 -1.60 -19.03 4.64
CA GLY A 127 -2.26 -20.22 5.18
C GLY A 127 -1.93 -20.43 6.66
N GLU A 128 -1.46 -21.63 7.02
CA GLU A 128 -1.04 -21.98 8.39
C GLU A 128 0.41 -21.56 8.72
N SER A 129 1.10 -20.89 7.79
CA SER A 129 2.51 -20.51 7.96
C SER A 129 2.69 -19.00 8.08
N SER A 130 3.76 -18.58 8.77
CA SER A 130 4.20 -17.19 8.76
C SER A 130 5.69 -17.10 8.50
N VAL A 131 6.09 -16.06 7.76
CA VAL A 131 7.48 -15.72 7.49
C VAL A 131 7.80 -14.43 8.22
N SER A 132 8.79 -14.48 9.10
CA SER A 132 9.30 -13.30 9.80
C SER A 132 10.46 -12.68 9.02
N GLY A 133 10.44 -11.36 8.91
CA GLY A 133 11.48 -10.53 8.32
C GLY A 133 11.94 -9.47 9.31
N LYS A 134 13.18 -9.03 9.15
CA LYS A 134 13.74 -7.92 9.92
C LYS A 134 14.53 -7.01 8.99
N SER A 135 14.35 -5.72 9.15
CA SER A 135 15.12 -4.70 8.44
C SER A 135 15.64 -3.65 9.42
N VAL A 136 16.80 -3.08 9.14
CA VAL A 136 17.33 -1.90 9.83
C VAL A 136 17.46 -0.80 8.80
N ILE A 137 16.76 0.31 9.05
CA ILE A 137 16.72 1.48 8.18
C ILE A 137 17.39 2.63 8.92
N GLN A 138 18.33 3.27 8.25
CA GLN A 138 19.07 4.41 8.79
C GLN A 138 18.72 5.69 8.03
N PHE A 139 18.74 6.81 8.74
CA PHE A 139 18.38 8.12 8.24
C PHE A 139 19.50 9.14 8.48
N ASP A 140 19.52 10.21 7.68
CA ASP A 140 20.32 11.40 7.97
C ASP A 140 19.53 12.39 8.83
N GLY A 141 20.14 13.53 9.18
CA GLY A 141 19.49 14.60 9.94
C GLY A 141 18.35 15.32 9.21
N HIS A 142 18.05 14.94 7.97
CA HIS A 142 16.95 15.45 7.16
C HIS A 142 15.85 14.41 6.94
N ASN A 143 15.89 13.28 7.66
CA ASN A 143 14.99 12.15 7.50
C ASN A 143 15.06 11.45 6.14
N ASN A 144 16.15 11.61 5.40
CA ASN A 144 16.38 10.82 4.19
C ASN A 144 16.96 9.46 4.57
N VAL A 145 16.50 8.39 3.91
CA VAL A 145 17.02 7.04 4.14
C VAL A 145 18.46 6.95 3.63
N THR A 146 19.45 6.81 4.52
CA THR A 146 20.87 6.67 4.15
C THR A 146 21.26 5.22 3.89
N SER A 147 20.63 4.27 4.59
CA SER A 147 20.82 2.85 4.28
C SER A 147 19.65 1.99 4.72
N SER A 148 19.53 0.82 4.09
CA SER A 148 18.57 -0.22 4.46
C SER A 148 19.28 -1.57 4.44
N THR A 149 19.18 -2.33 5.53
CA THR A 149 19.70 -3.70 5.61
C THR A 149 18.55 -4.65 5.89
N VAL A 150 18.31 -5.60 4.97
CA VAL A 150 17.33 -6.67 5.13
C VAL A 150 18.03 -7.91 5.67
N PHE A 151 17.50 -8.46 6.75
CA PHE A 151 17.98 -9.67 7.41
C PHE A 151 17.14 -10.87 7.00
N ARG A 152 17.77 -12.04 6.94
CA ARG A 152 17.12 -13.33 6.69
C ARG A 152 17.18 -14.16 7.96
N TRP A 153 16.13 -14.92 8.23
CA TRP A 153 16.15 -15.93 9.28
C TRP A 153 16.91 -17.16 8.80
N MET A 154 18.05 -17.47 9.42
CA MET A 154 18.89 -18.63 9.10
C MET A 154 19.49 -19.21 10.39
N ASN A 155 19.42 -20.53 10.58
CA ASN A 155 20.00 -21.23 11.73
C ASN A 155 19.63 -20.57 13.08
N ASP A 156 18.34 -20.31 13.28
CA ASP A 156 17.78 -19.69 14.50
C ASP A 156 18.29 -18.28 14.82
N ALA A 157 18.79 -17.55 13.82
CA ALA A 157 19.21 -16.16 13.96
C ALA A 157 18.88 -15.32 12.73
N PHE A 158 18.73 -14.01 12.92
CA PHE A 158 18.71 -13.05 11.82
C PHE A 158 20.14 -12.75 11.35
N VAL A 159 20.42 -13.10 10.10
CA VAL A 159 21.71 -12.80 9.45
C VAL A 159 21.52 -11.70 8.40
N PRO A 160 22.47 -10.75 8.28
CA PRO A 160 22.40 -9.71 7.25
C PRO A 160 22.35 -10.34 5.85
N GLY A 161 21.35 -9.97 5.05
CA GLY A 161 21.18 -10.43 3.68
C GLY A 161 21.62 -9.38 2.68
N ARG A 162 20.75 -8.40 2.42
CA ARG A 162 20.97 -7.34 1.43
C ARG A 162 21.12 -6.01 2.14
N ARG A 163 22.16 -5.25 1.81
CA ARG A 163 22.33 -3.85 2.23
C ARG A 163 22.30 -2.94 1.02
N GLU A 164 21.51 -1.88 1.12
CA GLU A 164 21.46 -0.76 0.18
C GLU A 164 21.94 0.50 0.90
N VAL A 165 22.73 1.32 0.21
CA VAL A 165 23.22 2.61 0.71
C VAL A 165 22.83 3.67 -0.31
N TYR A 166 22.29 4.77 0.17
CA TYR A 166 21.78 5.86 -0.64
C TYR A 166 22.57 7.13 -0.35
N SER A 167 22.79 7.91 -1.40
CA SER A 167 23.40 9.23 -1.32
C SER A 167 22.50 10.21 -2.06
N TYR A 168 22.20 11.33 -1.41
CA TYR A 168 21.37 12.38 -1.97
C TYR A 168 22.26 13.54 -2.39
N VAL A 169 22.06 14.04 -3.61
CA VAL A 169 22.70 15.24 -4.11
C VAL A 169 21.62 16.33 -4.11
N GLN A 170 21.87 17.45 -3.44
CA GLN A 170 20.97 18.60 -3.56
C GLN A 170 21.01 19.10 -5.00
N ALA A 171 19.83 19.30 -5.59
CA ALA A 171 19.73 20.04 -6.84
C ALA A 171 20.07 21.50 -6.54
N GLU A 172 21.10 22.02 -7.21
CA GLU A 172 21.50 23.44 -7.19
C GLU A 172 20.45 24.34 -7.85
#